data_AF-A0A7V9NKX4-F1
#
_entry.id   AF-A0A7V9NKX4-F1
#
_cell.length_a   1.000
_cell.length_b   1.000
_cell.length_c   1.000
_cell.angle_alpha   90.00
_cell.angle_beta   90.00
_cell.angle_gamma   90.00
#
_symmetry.space_group_name_H-M   'P 1'
#
loop_
_entity.id
_entity.type
_entity.pdbx_description
1 polymer ?
#
loop_
_entity_poly.entity_id
_entity_poly.type
_entity_poly.pdbx_seq_one_letter_code
_entity_poly.pdbx_strand_id
1 'polypeptide(L)'
;ISAVVMHELYYGAFKSQRVEKNVARVDALQFPVLELDQDDARKAGEIRAHLASKGTPIGPYDVLIAGQAKARKLTLVTHDTTECVRVPGLKVEDWKGMTSSPPPVRPRKGPKPRSER
;
A
#
# COMPACT_ATOMS: atom_id res chain seq x y z
N ILE A 1 2.50 -8.44 0.33
CA ILE A 1 1.16 -8.03 -0.16
C ILE A 1 0.10 -8.95 0.44
N SER A 2 -1.12 -8.45 0.65
CA SER A 2 -2.20 -9.26 1.21
C SER A 2 -2.61 -10.38 0.26
N ALA A 3 -2.98 -11.56 0.78
CA ALA A 3 -3.62 -12.61 0.00
C ALA A 3 -4.95 -12.14 -0.65
N VAL A 4 -5.64 -11.16 -0.06
CA VAL A 4 -6.85 -10.55 -0.64
C VAL A 4 -6.50 -9.77 -1.92
N VAL A 5 -5.38 -9.03 -1.92
CA VAL A 5 -4.87 -8.35 -3.11
C VAL A 5 -4.45 -9.36 -4.18
N MET A 6 -3.80 -10.47 -3.79
CA MET A 6 -3.48 -11.56 -4.73
C MET A 6 -4.74 -12.13 -5.39
N HIS A 7 -5.80 -12.34 -4.62
CA HIS A 7 -7.10 -12.76 -5.16
C HIS A 7 -7.63 -11.75 -6.20
N GLU A 8 -7.60 -10.44 -5.93
CA GLU A 8 -8.06 -9.43 -6.87
C GLU A 8 -7.21 -9.39 -8.16
N LEU A 9 -5.89 -9.53 -8.03
CA LEU A 9 -4.97 -9.61 -9.16
C LEU A 9 -5.26 -10.82 -10.04
N TYR A 10 -5.44 -12.00 -9.45
CA TYR A 10 -5.81 -13.21 -10.19
C TYR A 10 -7.19 -13.09 -10.83
N TYR A 11 -8.20 -12.58 -10.10
CA TYR A 11 -9.51 -12.32 -10.67
C TYR A 11 -9.41 -11.41 -11.91
N GLY A 12 -8.65 -10.31 -11.83
CA GLY A 12 -8.38 -9.43 -12.96
C GLY A 12 -7.70 -10.15 -14.13
N ALA A 13 -6.72 -11.01 -13.85
CA ALA A 13 -6.04 -11.81 -14.85
C ALA A 13 -6.99 -12.78 -15.57
N PHE A 14 -7.78 -13.54 -14.82
CA PHE A 14 -8.75 -14.51 -15.36
C PHE A 14 -9.94 -13.86 -16.08
N LYS A 15 -10.34 -12.64 -15.67
CA LYS A 15 -11.37 -11.86 -16.37
C LYS A 15 -10.88 -11.23 -17.67
N SER A 16 -9.57 -11.14 -17.88
CA SER A 16 -8.99 -10.45 -19.04
C SER A 16 -9.12 -11.25 -20.34
N GLN A 17 -9.01 -10.57 -21.48
CA GLN A 17 -8.91 -11.24 -22.80
C GLN A 17 -7.56 -11.96 -23.01
N ARG A 18 -6.56 -11.72 -22.17
CA ARG A 18 -5.19 -12.27 -22.30
C ARG A 18 -4.81 -13.02 -21.02
N VAL A 19 -5.61 -14.04 -20.69
CA VAL A 19 -5.54 -14.79 -19.43
C VAL A 19 -4.14 -15.31 -19.14
N GLU A 20 -3.57 -16.16 -19.99
CA GLU A 20 -2.25 -16.78 -19.79
C GLU A 20 -1.15 -15.74 -19.51
N LYS A 21 -1.11 -14.69 -20.34
CA LYS A 21 -0.13 -13.60 -20.20
C LYS A 21 -0.28 -12.85 -18.87
N ASN A 22 -1.51 -12.61 -18.43
CA ASN A 22 -1.75 -11.85 -17.20
C ASN A 22 -1.58 -12.71 -15.95
N VAL A 23 -1.94 -13.99 -15.99
CA VAL A 23 -1.65 -14.94 -14.90
C VAL A 23 -0.14 -15.06 -14.71
N ALA A 24 0.63 -15.27 -15.78
CA ALA A 24 2.09 -15.33 -15.70
C ALA A 24 2.72 -14.05 -15.12
N ARG A 25 2.10 -12.88 -15.34
CA ARG A 25 2.56 -11.61 -14.73
C ARG A 25 2.27 -11.54 -13.24
N VAL A 26 1.13 -12.07 -12.79
CA VAL A 26 0.80 -12.15 -11.37
C VAL A 26 1.71 -13.16 -10.67
N ASP A 27 1.93 -14.32 -11.29
CA ASP A 27 2.84 -15.36 -10.76
C ASP A 27 4.29 -14.90 -10.65
N ALA A 28 4.71 -13.97 -11.52
CA ALA A 28 6.07 -13.41 -11.49
C ALA A 28 6.29 -12.34 -10.41
N LEU A 29 5.27 -11.96 -9.63
CA LEU A 29 5.42 -10.97 -8.56
C LEU A 29 6.29 -11.51 -7.42
N GLN A 30 7.36 -10.80 -7.07
CA GLN A 30 8.33 -11.21 -6.04
C GLN A 30 8.03 -10.64 -4.64
N PHE A 31 6.76 -10.35 -4.34
CA PHE A 31 6.37 -9.86 -3.03
C PHE A 31 5.97 -11.01 -2.11
N PRO A 32 6.37 -11.01 -0.82
CA PRO A 32 5.86 -11.99 0.13
C PRO A 32 4.34 -11.84 0.25
N VAL A 33 3.60 -12.93 0.13
CA VAL A 33 2.14 -12.94 0.31
C VAL A 33 1.82 -13.20 1.77
N LEU A 34 0.97 -12.36 2.35
CA LEU A 34 0.51 -12.46 3.73
C LEU A 34 -0.88 -13.09 3.77
N GLU A 35 -0.97 -14.28 4.34
CA GLU A 35 -2.25 -14.96 4.60
C GLU A 35 -3.13 -14.16 5.55
N LEU A 36 -4.46 -14.24 5.38
CA LEU A 36 -5.43 -13.61 6.26
C LEU A 36 -5.73 -14.55 7.45
N ASP A 37 -5.39 -14.12 8.66
CA ASP A 37 -5.62 -14.90 9.87
C ASP A 37 -6.83 -14.40 10.70
N GLN A 38 -7.03 -15.01 11.87
CA GLN A 38 -8.14 -14.67 12.77
C GLN A 38 -8.02 -13.26 13.37
N ASP A 39 -6.80 -12.77 13.66
CA ASP A 39 -6.59 -11.44 14.24
C ASP A 39 -6.79 -10.35 13.18
N ASP A 40 -6.34 -10.61 11.94
CA ASP A 40 -6.64 -9.78 10.78
C ASP A 40 -8.17 -9.66 10.58
N ALA A 41 -8.88 -10.79 10.62
CA ALA A 41 -10.34 -10.85 10.45
C ALA A 41 -11.08 -10.14 11.58
N ARG A 42 -10.64 -10.31 12.84
CA ARG A 42 -11.19 -9.59 13.99
C ARG A 42 -11.06 -8.08 13.78
N LYS A 43 -9.87 -7.62 13.39
CA LYS A 43 -9.63 -6.19 13.18
C LYS A 43 -10.43 -5.63 12.00
N ALA A 44 -10.55 -6.39 10.92
CA ALA A 44 -11.40 -6.04 9.78
C ALA A 44 -12.88 -5.88 10.20
N GLY A 45 -13.40 -6.79 11.02
CA GLY A 45 -14.76 -6.73 11.56
C GLY A 45 -15.01 -5.48 12.41
N GLU A 46 -14.07 -5.16 13.31
CA GLU A 46 -14.13 -3.91 14.11
C GLU A 46 -14.18 -2.66 13.22
N ILE A 47 -13.32 -2.61 12.18
CA ILE A 47 -13.28 -1.49 11.23
C ILE A 47 -14.61 -1.37 10.49
N ARG A 48 -15.14 -2.48 9.96
CA ARG A 48 -16.39 -2.50 9.20
C ARG A 48 -17.56 -1.98 10.04
N ALA A 49 -17.70 -2.49 11.26
CA ALA A 49 -18.76 -2.07 12.18
C ALA A 49 -18.65 -0.58 12.52
N HIS A 50 -17.43 -0.11 12.79
CA HIS A 50 -17.16 1.30 13.08
C HIS A 50 -17.54 2.22 11.92
N LEU A 51 -17.09 1.92 10.69
CA LEU A 51 -17.38 2.73 9.52
C LEU A 51 -18.86 2.68 9.13
N ALA A 52 -19.50 1.53 9.26
CA ALA A 52 -20.94 1.39 9.05
C ALA A 52 -21.75 2.27 10.03
N SER A 53 -21.39 2.28 11.32
CA SER A 53 -22.04 3.14 12.32
C SER A 53 -21.90 4.63 12.04
N LYS A 54 -20.90 5.03 11.24
CA LYS A 54 -20.63 6.41 10.85
C LYS A 54 -21.21 6.78 9.48
N GLY A 55 -21.86 5.84 8.78
CA GLY A 55 -22.39 6.07 7.43
C GLY A 55 -21.31 6.26 6.36
N THR A 56 -20.08 5.79 6.62
CA THR A 56 -18.93 5.95 5.70
C THR A 56 -18.24 4.62 5.39
N PRO A 57 -18.98 3.61 4.90
CA PRO A 57 -18.39 2.32 4.56
C PRO A 57 -17.31 2.46 3.48
N ILE A 58 -16.38 1.51 3.46
CA ILE A 58 -15.39 1.30 2.39
C ILE A 58 -15.63 -0.07 1.76
N GLY A 59 -14.99 -0.34 0.63
CA GLY A 59 -15.13 -1.61 -0.09
C GLY A 59 -14.89 -2.85 0.80
N PRO A 60 -15.60 -3.97 0.58
CA PRO A 60 -15.47 -5.15 1.43
C PRO A 60 -14.06 -5.76 1.41
N TYR A 61 -13.34 -5.70 0.29
CA TYR A 61 -11.94 -6.14 0.22
C TYR A 61 -11.00 -5.12 0.87
N ASP A 62 -11.25 -3.82 0.72
CA ASP A 62 -10.49 -2.77 1.40
C ASP A 62 -10.58 -2.89 2.92
N VAL A 63 -11.75 -3.25 3.46
CA VAL A 63 -11.93 -3.57 4.88
C VAL A 63 -10.99 -4.70 5.33
N LEU A 64 -10.86 -5.78 4.54
CA LEU A 64 -9.99 -6.91 4.88
C LEU A 64 -8.51 -6.50 4.83
N ILE A 65 -8.12 -5.75 3.79
CA ILE A 65 -6.75 -5.26 3.61
C ILE A 65 -6.37 -4.28 4.73
N ALA A 66 -7.26 -3.33 5.05
CA ALA A 66 -7.08 -2.39 6.15
C ALA A 66 -7.04 -3.08 7.51
N GLY A 67 -7.88 -4.11 7.71
CA GLY A 67 -7.88 -4.96 8.90
C GLY A 67 -6.55 -5.67 9.10
N GLN A 68 -6.04 -6.34 8.07
CA GLN A 68 -4.74 -7.01 8.09
C GLN A 68 -3.60 -6.03 8.36
N ALA A 69 -3.57 -4.88 7.67
CA ALA A 69 -2.55 -3.85 7.89
C ALA A 69 -2.58 -3.33 9.35
N LYS A 70 -3.78 -3.05 9.88
CA LYS A 70 -3.95 -2.54 11.24
C LYS A 70 -3.59 -3.57 12.31
N ALA A 71 -4.01 -4.83 12.15
CA ALA A 71 -3.68 -5.92 13.08
C ALA A 71 -2.16 -6.11 13.20
N ARG A 72 -1.46 -6.03 12.07
CA ARG A 72 -0.02 -6.27 11.96
C ARG A 72 0.84 -5.00 12.11
N LYS A 73 0.22 -3.86 12.41
CA LYS A 73 0.88 -2.54 12.56
C LYS A 73 1.68 -2.11 11.33
N LEU A 74 1.21 -2.49 10.14
CA LEU A 74 1.82 -2.16 8.85
C LEU A 74 1.31 -0.82 8.34
N THR A 75 2.06 -0.21 7.42
CA THR A 75 1.59 0.91 6.60
C THR A 75 0.87 0.37 5.36
N LEU A 76 -0.36 0.83 5.13
CA LEU A 76 -1.10 0.53 3.90
C LEU A 76 -0.71 1.52 2.81
N VAL A 77 -0.11 1.02 1.74
CA VAL A 77 0.22 1.82 0.55
C VAL A 77 -0.93 1.73 -0.44
N THR A 78 -1.56 2.86 -0.77
CA THR A 78 -2.68 2.92 -1.73
C THR A 78 -2.73 4.26 -2.43
N HIS A 79 -3.23 4.26 -3.68
CA HIS A 79 -3.56 5.49 -4.38
C HIS A 79 -4.92 6.05 -3.95
N ASP A 80 -5.86 5.20 -3.52
CA ASP A 80 -7.13 5.66 -2.95
C ASP A 80 -7.00 5.88 -1.45
N THR A 81 -6.30 6.94 -1.10
CA THR A 81 -6.12 7.34 0.30
C THR A 81 -7.42 7.85 0.92
N THR A 82 -8.36 8.36 0.13
CA THR A 82 -9.56 9.06 0.60
C THR A 82 -10.52 8.16 1.39
N GLU A 83 -10.59 6.88 1.02
CA GLU A 83 -11.35 5.89 1.76
C GLU A 83 -10.58 5.34 2.96
N CYS A 84 -9.30 5.04 2.78
CA CYS A 84 -8.48 4.38 3.79
C CYS A 84 -8.20 5.27 5.02
N VAL A 85 -8.11 6.60 4.85
CA VAL A 85 -7.92 7.54 5.97
C VAL A 85 -9.10 7.57 6.95
N ARG A 86 -10.26 7.03 6.56
CA ARG A 86 -11.43 6.92 7.45
C ARG A 86 -11.22 5.87 8.54
N VAL A 87 -10.27 4.94 8.35
CA VAL A 87 -9.95 3.87 9.30
C VAL A 87 -9.12 4.44 10.46
N PRO A 88 -9.65 4.47 11.70
CA PRO A 88 -8.91 5.08 12.81
C PRO A 88 -7.62 4.33 13.12
N GLY A 89 -6.50 5.07 13.21
CA GLY A 89 -5.19 4.52 13.60
C GLY A 89 -4.51 3.68 12.52
N LEU A 90 -5.01 3.66 11.29
CA LEU A 90 -4.33 3.04 10.16
C LEU A 90 -3.29 4.00 9.57
N LYS A 91 -2.05 3.53 9.38
CA LYS A 91 -1.03 4.28 8.66
C LYS A 91 -1.25 4.09 7.17
N VAL A 92 -1.33 5.20 6.43
CA VAL A 92 -1.58 5.18 4.98
C VAL A 92 -0.53 6.04 4.26
N GLU A 93 0.01 5.53 3.16
CA GLU A 93 0.94 6.26 2.29
C GLU A 93 0.47 6.18 0.82
N ASP A 94 0.69 7.27 0.07
CA ASP A 94 0.59 7.28 -1.40
C ASP A 94 1.98 7.51 -1.98
N TRP A 95 2.41 6.60 -2.85
CA TRP A 95 3.73 6.63 -3.48
C TRP A 95 3.73 7.26 -4.88
N LYS A 96 2.56 7.55 -5.47
CA LYS A 96 2.47 8.12 -6.82
C LYS A 96 2.95 9.56 -6.92
N GLY A 97 2.99 10.28 -5.78
CA GLY A 97 3.53 11.64 -5.66
C GLY A 97 5.02 11.75 -5.33
N MET A 98 5.70 10.64 -5.04
CA MET A 98 7.14 10.62 -4.76
C MET A 98 7.93 10.52 -6.07
N THR A 99 7.90 11.58 -6.88
CA THR A 99 8.92 11.73 -7.92
C THR A 99 10.24 12.12 -7.26
N SER A 100 11.21 11.24 -7.34
CA SER A 100 12.59 11.51 -6.93
C SER A 100 13.21 12.52 -7.89
N SER A 101 13.03 13.82 -7.63
CA SER A 101 14.01 14.80 -8.09
C SER A 101 15.29 14.58 -7.27
N PRO A 102 16.45 14.30 -7.89
CA PRO A 102 17.69 14.24 -7.14
C PRO A 102 17.92 15.60 -6.46
N PRO A 103 18.39 15.63 -5.19
CA PRO A 103 18.67 16.89 -4.53
C PRO A 103 19.69 17.68 -5.36
N PRO A 104 19.55 19.01 -5.50
CA PRO A 104 20.50 19.81 -6.27
C PRO A 104 21.89 19.63 -5.66
N VAL A 105 22.81 19.11 -6.48
CA VAL A 105 24.22 18.95 -6.10
C VAL A 105 24.77 20.34 -5.82
N ARG A 106 24.96 20.68 -4.53
CA ARG A 106 25.68 21.90 -4.18
C ARG A 106 27.12 21.75 -4.69
N PRO A 107 27.65 22.71 -5.48
CA PRO A 107 29.04 22.66 -5.88
C PRO A 107 29.90 22.68 -4.61
N ARG A 108 30.81 21.70 -4.50
CA ARG A 108 31.81 21.69 -3.42
C ARG A 108 32.61 22.98 -3.55
N LYS A 109 32.61 23.82 -2.50
CA LYS A 109 33.53 24.96 -2.42
C LYS A 109 34.95 24.39 -2.45
N GLY A 110 35.68 24.68 -3.53
CA GLY A 110 37.10 24.36 -3.63
C GLY A 110 37.91 24.99 -2.50
N PRO A 111 39.08 24.45 -2.17
CA PRO A 111 39.90 24.97 -1.09
C PRO A 111 40.30 26.43 -1.38
N LYS A 112 40.15 27.30 -0.36
CA LYS A 112 40.61 28.70 -0.46
C LYS A 112 42.13 28.72 -0.68
N PRO A 113 42.65 29.59 -1.57
CA PRO A 113 44.08 29.74 -1.74
C PRO A 113 44.71 30.27 -0.44
N ARG A 114 45.83 29.68 -0.07
CA ARG A 114 46.64 30.07 1.09
C ARG A 114 47.35 31.37 0.73
N SER A 115 47.11 32.44 1.49
CA SER A 115 47.84 33.70 1.33
C SER A 115 49.30 33.49 1.68
N GLU A 116 50.20 33.66 0.71
CA GLU A 116 51.64 33.74 0.93
C GLU A 116 51.98 35.12 1.54
N ARG A 117 52.92 35.12 2.49
CA ARG A 117 53.65 36.29 2.96
C ARG A 117 54.96 36.38 2.19
#